data_AF-A0A326GBX2-F1
#
_entry.id   AF-A0A326GBX2-F1
#
_cell.length_a   1.000
_cell.length_b   1.000
_cell.length_c   1.000
_cell.angle_alpha   90.00
_cell.angle_beta   90.00
_cell.angle_gamma   90.00
#
_symmetry.space_group_name_H-M   'P 1'
#
loop_
_entity.id
_entity.type
_entity.pdbx_description
1 polymer ?
#
loop_
_entity_poly.entity_id
_entity_poly.type
_entity_poly.pdbx_seq_one_letter_code
_entity_poly.pdbx_strand_id
1 'polypeptide(L)'
;MDLTTRYAQLVSWFSSNGTVPDTVLHIHGGMAIMLIVRVISGRSLATPWPVLGAIVAALLKEFADYLAYDTIKPDTFSDIAHTVFWPIVLFLGLRLRRARQSAVTQENGDPAPENRAD
;
A
#
# COMPACT_ATOMS: atom_id res chain seq x y z
N MET A 1 -19.07 6.29 -24.88
CA MET A 1 -17.74 5.69 -24.71
C MET A 1 -17.48 5.65 -23.21
N ASP A 2 -17.58 4.47 -22.62
CA ASP A 2 -17.66 4.27 -21.17
C ASP A 2 -16.28 4.42 -20.50
N LEU A 3 -16.26 4.88 -19.24
CA LEU A 3 -15.04 5.17 -18.48
C LEU A 3 -14.18 3.90 -18.30
N THR A 4 -14.86 2.77 -18.13
CA THR A 4 -14.36 1.40 -18.08
C THR A 4 -13.59 1.01 -19.35
N THR A 5 -14.11 1.37 -20.53
CA THR A 5 -13.45 1.07 -21.80
C THR A 5 -12.15 1.86 -21.99
N ARG A 6 -12.12 3.12 -21.53
CA ARG A 6 -10.90 3.95 -21.57
C ARG A 6 -9.83 3.43 -20.60
N TYR A 7 -10.24 2.98 -19.42
CA TYR A 7 -9.34 2.33 -18.46
C TYR A 7 -8.74 1.05 -19.04
N ALA A 8 -9.57 0.17 -19.63
CA ALA A 8 -9.10 -1.07 -20.26
C ALA A 8 -8.15 -0.81 -21.44
N GLN A 9 -8.39 0.24 -22.24
CA GLN A 9 -7.49 0.65 -23.31
C GLN A 9 -6.16 1.21 -22.81
N LEU A 10 -6.16 1.97 -21.70
CA LEU A 10 -4.94 2.46 -21.07
C LEU A 10 -4.11 1.32 -20.48
N VAL A 11 -4.74 0.38 -19.79
CA VAL A 11 -4.06 -0.79 -19.20
C VAL A 11 -3.46 -1.68 -20.31
N SER A 12 -4.24 -1.98 -21.36
CA SER A 12 -3.73 -2.76 -22.50
C SER A 12 -2.65 -2.03 -23.30
N TRP A 13 -2.67 -0.70 -23.36
CA TRP A 13 -1.59 0.10 -23.96
C TRP A 13 -0.27 -0.02 -23.18
N PHE A 14 -0.31 -0.04 -21.84
CA PHE A 14 0.88 -0.29 -21.01
C PHE A 14 1.38 -1.73 -21.15
N SER A 15 0.47 -2.71 -21.25
CA SER A 15 0.82 -4.12 -21.42
C SER A 15 1.39 -4.42 -22.82
N SER A 16 0.90 -3.75 -23.87
CA SER A 16 1.32 -3.99 -25.26
C SER A 16 2.61 -3.26 -25.67
N ASN A 17 2.97 -2.16 -24.99
CA ASN A 17 4.17 -1.37 -25.32
C ASN A 17 5.31 -1.53 -24.30
N GLY A 18 5.10 -2.26 -23.20
CA GLY A 18 6.08 -2.45 -22.14
C GLY A 18 6.81 -3.80 -22.24
N THR A 19 8.15 -3.78 -22.18
CA THR A 19 8.99 -4.96 -21.90
C THR A 19 8.98 -5.36 -20.41
N VAL A 20 8.02 -4.84 -19.63
CA VAL A 20 7.99 -4.95 -18.18
C VAL A 20 6.90 -5.94 -17.78
N PRO A 21 7.24 -7.04 -17.08
CA PRO A 21 6.26 -8.04 -16.67
C PRO A 21 5.11 -7.42 -15.87
N ASP A 22 3.90 -7.92 -16.08
CA ASP A 22 2.68 -7.47 -15.40
C ASP A 22 2.81 -7.51 -13.86
N THR A 23 3.54 -8.49 -13.33
CA THR A 23 3.95 -8.59 -11.93
C THR A 23 4.70 -7.36 -11.40
N VAL A 24 5.59 -6.79 -12.20
CA VAL A 24 6.36 -5.60 -11.81
C VAL A 24 5.44 -4.38 -11.73
N LEU A 25 4.46 -4.27 -12.62
CA LEU A 25 3.47 -3.20 -12.58
C LEU A 25 2.60 -3.29 -11.33
N HIS A 26 2.22 -4.50 -10.90
CA HIS A 26 1.49 -4.73 -9.66
C HIS A 26 2.28 -4.32 -8.41
N ILE A 27 3.57 -4.68 -8.34
CA ILE A 27 4.46 -4.28 -7.24
C ILE A 27 4.57 -2.75 -7.15
N HIS A 28 4.80 -2.08 -8.29
CA HIS A 28 4.93 -0.62 -8.33
C HIS A 28 3.60 0.08 -8.07
N GLY A 29 2.49 -0.49 -8.54
CA GLY A 29 1.13 0.00 -8.28
C GLY A 29 0.81 0.00 -6.78
N GLY A 30 1.09 -1.09 -6.08
CA GLY A 30 0.90 -1.17 -4.62
C GLY A 30 1.70 -0.13 -3.85
N MET A 31 2.94 0.10 -4.25
CA MET A 31 3.81 1.13 -3.67
C MET A 31 3.28 2.55 -3.93
N ALA A 32 2.82 2.83 -5.16
CA ALA A 32 2.25 4.11 -5.54
C ALA A 32 0.97 4.42 -4.75
N ILE A 33 0.09 3.42 -4.59
CA ILE A 33 -1.13 3.55 -3.78
C ILE A 33 -0.79 3.86 -2.32
N MET A 34 0.17 3.14 -1.72
CA MET A 34 0.60 3.40 -0.35
C MET A 34 1.08 4.86 -0.16
N LEU A 35 1.80 5.41 -1.14
CA LEU A 35 2.24 6.81 -1.12
C LEU A 35 1.08 7.79 -1.32
N ILE A 36 0.15 7.52 -2.23
CA ILE A 36 -1.04 8.36 -2.43
C ILE A 36 -1.89 8.40 -1.16
N VAL A 37 -2.17 7.23 -0.56
CA VAL A 37 -2.95 7.15 0.68
C VAL A 37 -2.25 7.88 1.81
N ARG A 38 -0.91 7.80 1.89
CA ARG A 38 -0.12 8.58 2.85
C ARG A 38 -0.32 10.09 2.65
N VAL A 39 -0.17 10.57 1.41
CA VAL A 39 -0.32 12.00 1.08
C VAL A 39 -1.72 12.48 1.43
N ILE A 40 -2.76 11.74 1.05
CA ILE A 40 -4.16 12.08 1.32
C ILE A 40 -4.46 12.04 2.82
N SER A 41 -4.00 11.00 3.51
CA SER A 41 -4.28 10.82 4.95
C SER A 41 -3.51 11.80 5.83
N GLY A 42 -2.42 12.41 5.33
CA GLY A 42 -1.49 13.23 6.10
C GLY A 42 -0.82 12.50 7.28
N ARG A 43 -1.01 11.17 7.37
CA ARG A 43 -0.57 10.33 8.49
C ARG A 43 0.74 9.63 8.14
N SER A 44 1.58 9.47 9.17
CA SER A 44 2.87 8.76 9.03
C SER A 44 2.65 7.32 8.54
N LEU A 45 3.58 6.84 7.72
CA LEU A 45 3.63 5.46 7.20
C LEU A 45 3.64 4.38 8.31
N ALA A 46 3.92 4.75 9.55
CA ALA A 46 3.88 3.86 10.71
C ALA A 46 2.47 3.67 11.31
N THR A 47 1.43 4.26 10.72
CA THR A 47 0.02 4.02 11.08
C THR A 47 -0.59 2.96 10.15
N PRO A 48 -1.62 2.19 10.56
CA PRO A 48 -2.18 1.12 9.71
C PRO A 48 -2.95 1.63 8.49
N TRP A 49 -3.22 2.94 8.42
CA TRP A 49 -4.02 3.58 7.36
C TRP A 49 -3.49 3.38 5.94
N PRO A 50 -2.18 3.52 5.64
CA PRO A 50 -1.63 3.34 4.29
C PRO A 50 -1.73 1.88 3.83
N VAL A 51 -1.60 0.92 4.74
CA VAL A 51 -1.76 -0.51 4.44
C VAL A 51 -3.22 -0.84 4.17
N LEU A 52 -4.15 -0.32 4.98
CA LEU A 52 -5.58 -0.46 4.73
C LEU A 52 -5.97 0.12 3.37
N GLY A 53 -5.43 1.29 3.01
CA GLY A 53 -5.67 1.88 1.69
C GLY A 53 -5.14 1.03 0.54
N ALA A 54 -3.94 0.43 0.69
CA ALA A 54 -3.40 -0.50 -0.30
C ALA A 54 -4.26 -1.77 -0.45
N ILE A 55 -4.75 -2.34 0.67
CA ILE A 55 -5.65 -3.49 0.66
C ILE A 55 -6.97 -3.15 -0.04
N VAL A 56 -7.59 -2.02 0.32
CA VAL A 56 -8.85 -1.57 -0.29
C VAL A 56 -8.69 -1.32 -1.78
N ALA A 57 -7.58 -0.71 -2.20
CA ALA A 57 -7.33 -0.46 -3.62
C ALA A 57 -7.10 -1.76 -4.42
N ALA A 58 -6.39 -2.75 -3.85
CA ALA A 58 -6.22 -4.06 -4.48
C ALA A 58 -7.58 -4.76 -4.65
N LEU A 59 -8.42 -4.73 -3.61
CA LEU A 59 -9.77 -5.30 -3.67
C LEU A 59 -10.69 -4.57 -4.65
N LEU A 60 -10.62 -3.24 -4.71
CA LEU A 60 -11.39 -2.45 -5.67
C LEU A 60 -10.99 -2.73 -7.12
N LYS A 61 -9.69 -2.96 -7.37
CA LYS A 61 -9.21 -3.34 -8.70
C LYS A 61 -9.80 -4.68 -9.12
N GLU A 62 -9.67 -5.71 -8.29
CA GLU A 62 -10.22 -7.03 -8.57
C GLU A 62 -11.75 -7.03 -8.68
N PHE A 63 -12.43 -6.19 -7.89
CA PHE A 63 -13.87 -6.00 -8.03
C PHE A 63 -14.24 -5.36 -9.38
N ALA A 64 -13.46 -4.39 -9.86
CA ALA A 64 -13.66 -3.80 -11.17
C ALA A 64 -13.38 -4.80 -12.31
N ASP A 65 -12.35 -5.63 -12.17
CA ASP A 65 -12.05 -6.70 -13.13
C ASP A 65 -13.12 -7.79 -13.12
N TYR A 66 -13.65 -8.15 -11.95
CA TYR A 66 -14.79 -9.08 -11.83
C TYR A 66 -16.05 -8.53 -12.52
N LEU A 67 -16.38 -7.25 -12.32
CA LEU A 67 -17.51 -6.62 -13.02
C LEU A 67 -17.31 -6.51 -14.54
N ALA A 68 -16.06 -6.41 -15.00
CA ALA A 68 -15.75 -6.27 -16.42
C ALA A 68 -15.69 -7.61 -17.18
N TYR A 69 -15.25 -8.69 -16.52
CA TYR A 69 -15.02 -9.99 -17.15
C TYR A 69 -15.91 -11.12 -16.62
N ASP A 70 -16.73 -10.86 -15.59
CA ASP A 70 -17.66 -11.80 -14.93
C ASP A 70 -16.99 -13.13 -14.53
N THR A 71 -15.67 -13.10 -14.28
CA THR A 71 -14.86 -14.29 -13.96
C THR A 71 -13.67 -13.87 -13.10
N ILE A 72 -13.41 -14.63 -12.04
CA ILE A 72 -12.19 -14.50 -11.24
C ILE A 72 -11.05 -15.14 -12.01
N LYS A 73 -10.00 -14.36 -12.32
CA LYS A 73 -8.83 -14.89 -13.01
C LYS A 73 -7.97 -15.70 -12.03
N PRO A 74 -7.31 -16.78 -12.48
CA PRO A 74 -6.40 -17.55 -11.62
C PRO A 74 -5.24 -16.69 -11.06
N ASP A 75 -4.87 -15.62 -11.76
CA ASP A 75 -3.80 -14.70 -11.34
C ASP A 75 -4.26 -13.65 -10.30
N THR A 76 -5.56 -13.51 -10.03
CA THR A 76 -6.14 -12.55 -9.07
C THR A 76 -5.46 -12.60 -7.69
N PHE A 77 -5.22 -13.81 -7.17
CA PHE A 77 -4.57 -13.94 -5.86
C PHE A 77 -3.10 -13.50 -5.90
N SER A 78 -2.41 -13.80 -7.01
CA SER A 78 -1.03 -13.39 -7.24
C SER A 78 -0.93 -11.86 -7.33
N ASP A 79 -1.87 -11.22 -8.02
CA ASP A 79 -1.92 -9.78 -8.21
C ASP A 79 -2.20 -9.03 -6.90
N ILE A 80 -3.14 -9.54 -6.08
CA ILE A 80 -3.36 -9.04 -4.72
C ILE A 80 -2.09 -9.21 -3.87
N ALA A 81 -1.46 -10.38 -3.90
CA ALA A 81 -0.26 -10.66 -3.13
C ALA A 81 0.87 -9.71 -3.51
N HIS A 82 1.15 -9.52 -4.81
CA HIS A 82 2.19 -8.62 -5.30
C HIS A 82 1.91 -7.15 -4.97
N THR A 83 0.64 -6.73 -4.97
CA THR A 83 0.23 -5.36 -4.66
C THR A 83 0.33 -5.05 -3.16
N VAL A 84 0.02 -6.01 -2.29
CA VAL A 84 -0.12 -5.77 -0.84
C VAL A 84 1.12 -6.20 -0.03
N PHE A 85 1.91 -7.16 -0.52
CA PHE A 85 3.07 -7.71 0.20
C PHE A 85 4.08 -6.65 0.62
N TRP A 86 4.58 -5.85 -0.32
CA TRP A 86 5.59 -4.82 -0.03
C TRP A 86 5.06 -3.69 0.87
N PRO A 87 3.83 -3.18 0.69
CA PRO A 87 3.21 -2.27 1.65
C PRO A 87 3.17 -2.80 3.09
N ILE A 88 2.85 -4.09 3.29
CA ILE A 88 2.88 -4.73 4.61
C ILE A 88 4.31 -4.77 5.17
N VAL A 89 5.28 -5.22 4.36
CA VAL A 89 6.69 -5.30 4.76
C VAL A 89 7.22 -3.92 5.18
N LEU A 90 6.93 -2.87 4.42
CA LEU A 90 7.32 -1.50 4.75
C LEU A 90 6.67 -1.00 6.03
N PHE A 91 5.38 -1.25 6.22
CA PHE A 91 4.68 -0.90 7.46
C PHE A 91 5.31 -1.59 8.68
N LEU A 92 5.61 -2.89 8.57
CA LEU A 92 6.21 -3.64 9.66
C LEU A 92 7.62 -3.15 9.99
N GLY A 93 8.45 -2.88 8.97
CA GLY A 93 9.78 -2.31 9.13
C GLY A 93 9.78 -0.94 9.80
N LEU A 94 8.86 -0.06 9.40
CA LEU A 94 8.71 1.26 10.00
C LEU A 94 8.16 1.21 11.43
N ARG A 95 7.24 0.29 11.72
CA ARG A 95 6.72 0.08 13.07
C ARG A 95 7.80 -0.45 14.00
N LEU A 96 8.63 -1.40 13.54
CA LEU A 96 9.74 -1.94 14.33
C LEU A 96 10.81 -0.87 14.57
N ARG A 97 11.12 -0.05 13.58
CA ARG A 97 12.04 1.10 13.73
C ARG A 97 11.52 2.08 14.80
N ARG A 98 10.22 2.41 14.77
CA ARG A 98 9.62 3.30 15.78
C ARG A 98 9.67 2.69 17.19
N ALA A 99 9.37 1.41 17.33
CA ALA A 99 9.44 0.71 18.61
C ALA A 99 10.87 0.68 19.18
N ARG A 100 11.88 0.45 18.34
CA ARG A 100 13.30 0.52 18.74
C ARG A 100 13.71 1.93 19.17
N GLN A 101 13.28 2.96 18.45
CA GLN A 101 13.54 4.35 18.84
C GLN A 101 12.92 4.69 20.20
N SER A 102 11.69 4.25 20.45
CA SER A 102 11.03 4.41 21.75
C SER A 102 11.76 3.69 22.89
N ALA A 103 12.28 2.47 22.64
CA ALA A 103 13.05 1.73 23.63
C ALA A 103 14.38 2.42 23.98
N VAL A 104 15.13 2.88 22.97
CA VAL A 104 16.40 3.60 23.16
C VAL A 104 16.19 4.93 23.91
N THR A 105 15.10 5.66 23.65
CA THR A 105 14.78 6.90 24.39
C THR A 105 14.46 6.63 25.86
N GLN A 106 13.82 5.50 26.19
CA GLN A 106 13.56 5.14 27.60
C GLN A 106 14.82 4.62 28.30
N GLU A 107 15.68 3.87 27.61
CA GLU A 107 16.96 3.38 28.14
C GLU A 107 17.95 4.53 28.40
N ASN A 108 17.98 5.55 27.53
CA ASN A 108 18.84 6.73 27.69
C ASN A 108 18.32 7.78 28.68
N GLY A 109 17.19 7.55 29.34
CA GLY A 109 16.78 8.29 30.53
C GLY A 109 16.70 9.81 30.39
N ASP A 110 15.65 10.31 29.74
CA ASP A 110 15.11 11.62 30.15
C ASP A 110 13.95 11.32 31.12
N PRO A 111 14.08 11.58 32.43
CA PRO A 111 12.98 11.38 33.36
C PRO A 111 11.81 12.24 32.90
N ALA A 112 10.60 11.67 32.93
CA ALA A 112 9.38 12.44 32.76
C ALA A 112 9.44 13.68 33.68
N PRO A 113 8.97 14.86 33.25
CA PRO A 113 8.84 16.01 34.13
C PRO A 113 7.70 15.75 35.13
N GLU A 114 7.94 14.83 36.06
CA GLU A 114 7.12 14.56 37.23
C GLU A 114 7.82 15.22 38.41
N ASN A 115 7.08 16.10 39.10
CA ASN A 115 7.49 16.90 40.26
C ASN A 115 8.48 18.04 40.03
N ARG A 116 7.95 19.15 39.50
CA ARG A 116 8.39 20.50 39.92
C ARG A 116 7.16 21.35 40.20
N ALA A 117 6.63 21.24 41.43
CA ALA A 117 5.98 22.29 42.23
C ALA A 117 5.12 21.63 43.32
N ASP A 118 5.71 21.48 44.50
CA ASP A 118 5.34 22.19 45.74
C ASP A 118 3.84 22.44 45.98
#